data_AF-A0ABD5PLS5-F1
#
_entry.id   AF-A0ABD5PLS5-F1
#
_cell.length_a   1.000
_cell.length_b   1.000
_cell.length_c   1.000
_cell.angle_alpha   90.00
_cell.angle_beta   90.00
_cell.angle_gamma   90.00
#
_symmetry.space_group_name_H-M   'P 1'
#
loop_
_entity.id
_entity.type
_entity.pdbx_description
1 polymer ?
#
loop_
_entity_poly.entity_id
_entity_poly.type
_entity_poly.pdbx_seq_one_letter_code
_entity_poly.pdbx_strand_id
1 'polypeptide(L)' 'MECSEADCDRPAAVELHIPWAENRYVCAAHARVLGRQDGVVADPVPDRADDLLE' A
#
# COMPACT_ATOMS: atom_id res chain seq x y z
N MET A 1 3.51 -2.01 -10.77
CA MET A 1 3.50 -0.64 -10.23
C MET A 1 4.49 -0.59 -9.08
N GLU A 2 5.22 0.51 -8.94
CA GLU A 2 6.15 0.77 -7.84
C GLU A 2 5.44 1.47 -6.68
N CYS A 3 6.03 1.42 -5.49
CA CYS A 3 5.49 2.11 -4.32
C CYS A 3 5.44 3.62 -4.56
N SER A 4 4.32 4.26 -4.28
CA SER A 4 4.15 5.72 -4.40
C SER A 4 4.81 6.55 -3.29
N GLU A 5 5.62 5.93 -2.43
CA GLU A 5 6.37 6.62 -1.38
C GLU A 5 7.72 7.04 -1.92
N ALA A 6 8.22 8.19 -1.47
CA ALA A 6 9.52 8.69 -1.88
C ALA A 6 10.64 7.69 -1.51
N ASP A 7 11.65 7.59 -2.38
CA ASP A 7 12.83 6.75 -2.17
C ASP A 7 12.52 5.26 -1.93
N CYS A 8 11.50 4.73 -2.61
CA CYS A 8 11.09 3.33 -2.45
C CYS A 8 10.76 2.63 -3.77
N ASP A 9 11.70 1.84 -4.29
CA ASP A 9 11.55 1.08 -5.55
C ASP A 9 10.87 -0.29 -5.37
N ARG A 10 10.32 -0.58 -4.18
CA ARG A 10 9.62 -1.85 -3.92
C ARG A 10 8.33 -1.92 -4.73
N PRO A 11 7.91 -3.13 -5.17
CA PRO A 11 6.64 -3.30 -5.85
C PRO A 11 5.49 -2.88 -4.94
N ALA A 12 4.53 -2.16 -5.51
CA ALA A 12 3.26 -1.92 -4.84
C ALA A 12 2.46 -3.24 -4.78
N ALA A 13 1.85 -3.47 -3.62
CA ALA A 13 1.06 -4.67 -3.32
C ALA A 13 -0.23 -4.35 -2.57
N VAL A 14 -0.44 -3.09 -2.17
CA VAL A 14 -1.61 -2.65 -1.39
C VAL A 14 -2.09 -1.31 -1.94
N GLU A 15 -3.41 -1.17 -2.07
CA GLU A 15 -4.10 0.09 -2.27
C GLU A 15 -4.53 0.67 -0.91
N LEU A 16 -4.17 1.92 -0.65
CA LEU A 16 -4.67 2.68 0.50
C LEU A 16 -5.88 3.49 0.08
N HIS A 17 -7.01 3.22 0.71
CA HIS A 17 -8.24 4.00 0.55
C HIS A 17 -8.22 5.21 1.48
N ILE A 18 -7.89 6.37 0.91
CA ILE A 18 -7.73 7.62 1.65
C ILE A 18 -8.99 8.47 1.47
N PRO A 19 -9.77 8.76 2.53
CA PRO A 19 -11.05 9.45 2.35
C PRO A 19 -10.95 10.95 2.05
N TRP A 20 -9.75 11.53 2.16
CA TRP A 20 -9.49 12.96 1.95
C TRP A 20 -8.51 13.27 0.82
N ALA A 21 -8.04 12.25 0.09
CA ALA A 21 -7.12 12.39 -1.03
C ALA A 21 -7.35 11.26 -2.05
N GLU A 22 -6.58 11.23 -3.12
CA GLU A 22 -6.61 10.11 -4.06
C GLU A 22 -6.04 8.84 -3.40
N ASN A 23 -6.55 7.67 -3.82
CA ASN A 23 -6.01 6.39 -3.35
C ASN A 23 -4.54 6.25 -3.76
N ARG A 24 -3.77 5.59 -2.92
CA ARG A 24 -2.32 5.44 -3.12
C ARG A 24 -1.94 3.97 -3.14
N TYR A 25 -1.12 3.59 -4.11
CA TYR A 25 -0.56 2.25 -4.18
C TYR A 25 0.81 2.23 -3.50
N VAL A 26 0.98 1.34 -2.52
CA VAL A 26 2.21 1.24 -1.73
C VAL A 26 2.65 -0.21 -1.56
N CYS A 27 3.90 -0.41 -1.17
CA CYS A 27 4.41 -1.73 -0.81
C CYS A 27 3.84 -2.18 0.55
N ALA A 28 3.91 -3.48 0.83
CA ALA A 28 3.43 -4.09 2.07
C ALA A 28 3.95 -3.39 3.35
N ALA A 29 5.24 -3.03 3.34
CA ALA A 29 5.89 -2.40 4.48
C ALA A 29 5.34 -0.99 4.76
N HIS A 30 5.11 -0.18 3.73
CA HIS A 30 4.53 1.15 3.88
C HIS A 30 3.05 1.07 4.24
N ALA A 31 2.29 0.15 3.64
CA ALA A 31 0.90 -0.09 4.00
C ALA A 31 0.72 -0.36 5.50
N ARG A 32 1.57 -1.20 6.08
CA ARG A 32 1.55 -1.52 7.52
C ARG A 32 1.73 -0.29 8.41
N VAL A 33 2.54 0.67 8.00
CA VAL A 33 2.82 1.88 8.78
C VAL A 33 1.71 2.91 8.56
N LEU A 34 1.43 3.24 7.30
CA LEU A 34 0.48 4.28 6.90
C LEU A 34 -0.95 3.96 7.33
N GLY A 35 -1.41 2.71 7.14
CA GLY A 35 -2.75 2.30 7.56
C GLY A 35 -2.99 2.47 9.06
N ARG A 36 -1.93 2.36 9.89
CA ARG A 36 -2.00 2.54 11.34
C ARG A 36 -1.87 3.99 11.77
N GLN A 37 -1.02 4.77 11.11
CA GLN A 37 -0.80 6.18 11.43
C GLN A 37 -1.99 7.04 11.02
N ASP A 38 -2.52 6.81 9.82
CA ASP A 38 -3.56 7.64 9.23
C ASP A 38 -4.96 7.06 9.44
N GLY A 39 -5.07 5.82 9.93
CA GLY A 39 -6.37 5.15 10.14
C GLY A 39 -7.11 4.87 8.83
N VAL A 40 -6.37 4.67 7.74
CA VAL A 40 -6.91 4.38 6.39
C VAL A 40 -6.98 2.88 6.14
N VAL A 41 -7.90 2.46 5.26
CA VAL A 41 -8.07 1.05 4.90
C VAL A 41 -7.00 0.65 3.90
N ALA A 42 -6.30 -0.44 4.21
CA ALA A 42 -5.30 -1.06 3.35
C ALA A 42 -5.90 -2.31 2.71
N ASP A 43 -6.09 -2.28 1.39
CA ASP A 43 -6.65 -3.41 0.61
C ASP A 43 -5.55 -4.03 -0.28
N PRO A 44 -5.24 -5.33 -0.13
CA PRO A 44 -4.24 -5.98 -0.97
C PRO A 44 -4.65 -5.97 -2.45
N VAL A 45 -3.70 -5.62 -3.33
CA VAL A 45 -3.92 -5.66 -4.78
C VAL A 45 -4.04 -7.13 -5.20
N PRO A 46 -5.14 -7.56 -5.82
CA PRO A 46 -5.44 -8.98 -6.03
C PRO A 46 -4.35 -9.72 -6.85
N ASP A 47 -3.77 -9.07 -7.87
CA ASP A 47 -2.71 -9.65 -8.69
C ASP A 47 -1.34 -9.79 -7.98
N ARG A 48 -1.23 -9.27 -6.75
CA ARG A 48 -0.01 -9.23 -5.92
C ARG A 48 -0.24 -9.73 -4.50
N ALA A 49 -1.43 -10.24 -4.22
CA ALA A 49 -1.82 -10.64 -2.87
C ALA A 49 -1.04 -11.87 -2.38
N ASP A 50 -0.66 -12.78 -3.30
CA ASP A 50 0.18 -13.94 -2.97
C ASP A 50 1.57 -13.54 -2.45
N ASP A 51 2.16 -12.44 -2.96
CA ASP A 51 3.46 -11.92 -2.51
C ASP A 51 3.43 -11.46 -1.03
N LEU A 52 2.25 -11.33 -0.43
CA LEU A 52 2.05 -10.93 0.97
C LEU A 52 1.91 -12.11 1.94
N LEU A 53 1.78 -13.33 1.43
CA LEU A 53 1.57 -14.54 2.21
C LEU A 53 2.87 -15.31 2.52
N GLU A 54 3.98 -14.91 1.92
CA GLU A 54 5.33 -15.47 2.09
C GLU A 54 6.18 -14.70 3.13
#